data_AF-A0A3B9QI19-F1
#
_entry.id   AF-A0A3B9QI19-F1
#
_cell.length_a   1.000
_cell.length_b   1.000
_cell.length_c   1.000
_cell.angle_alpha   90.00
_cell.angle_beta   90.00
_cell.angle_gamma   90.00
#
_symmetry.space_group_name_H-M   'P 1'
#
loop_
_entity.id
_entity.type
_entity.pdbx_description
1 polymer ?
#
loop_
_entity_poly.entity_id
_entity_poly.type
_entity_poly.pdbx_seq_one_letter_code
_entity_poly.pdbx_strand_id
1 'polypeptide(L)' 'MTDIAEPIDAATVVVARDTSNGIEVLMLRRNSKIYFGGMWVFPGGKIDETD' A
#
# COMPACT_ATOMS: atom_id res chain seq x y z
N MET A 1 21.44 -23.61 0.25
CA MET A 1 20.18 -23.54 1.02
C MET A 1 19.71 -22.11 0.85
N THR A 2 18.64 -21.90 0.08
CA THR A 2 18.17 -20.55 -0.24
C THR A 2 17.58 -19.96 1.04
N ASP A 3 18.13 -18.85 1.54
CA ASP A 3 17.48 -18.10 2.61
C ASP A 3 16.10 -17.68 2.13
N ILE A 4 15.07 -18.25 2.73
CA ILE A 4 13.69 -17.83 2.50
C ILE A 4 13.46 -16.66 3.44
N ALA A 5 13.28 -15.46 2.88
CA ALA A 5 12.94 -14.29 3.68
C ALA A 5 11.63 -14.53 4.42
N GLU A 6 11.62 -14.28 5.72
CA GLU A 6 10.39 -14.34 6.51
C GLU A 6 9.41 -13.24 6.05
N PRO A 7 8.12 -13.58 5.87
CA PRO A 7 7.09 -12.59 5.60
C PRO A 7 7.04 -11.50 6.67
N ILE A 8 6.75 -10.27 6.24
CA ILE A 8 6.57 -9.14 7.13
C ILE A 8 5.08 -8.80 7.17
N ASP A 9 4.52 -8.69 8.37
CA ASP A 9 3.15 -8.25 8.56
C ASP A 9 2.95 -6.82 8.06
N ALA A 10 1.89 -6.64 7.28
CA ALA A 10 1.53 -5.37 6.67
C ALA A 10 0.02 -5.25 6.48
N ALA A 11 -0.49 -4.03 6.55
CA ALA A 11 -1.87 -3.71 6.26
C ALA A 11 -1.99 -2.68 5.12
N THR A 12 -3.09 -2.78 4.38
CA THR A 12 -3.45 -1.84 3.30
C THR A 12 -4.88 -1.37 3.53
N VAL A 13 -5.11 -0.07 3.39
CA VAL A 13 -6.43 0.56 3.52
C VAL A 13 -6.90 1.05 2.15
N VAL A 14 -8.11 0.64 1.77
CA VAL A 14 -8.78 1.16 0.57
C VAL A 14 -9.83 2.16 1.01
N VAL A 15 -9.48 3.45 0.96
CA VAL A 15 -10.43 4.54 1.23
C VAL A 15 -11.28 4.74 -0.01
N ALA A 16 -12.57 4.42 0.10
CA ALA A 16 -13.53 4.50 -0.98
C ALA A 16 -14.61 5.56 -0.70
N ARG A 17 -15.15 6.16 -1.76
CA ARG A 17 -16.36 6.98 -1.71
C ARG A 17 -17.29 6.64 -2.86
N ASP A 18 -18.59 6.68 -2.59
CA ASP A 18 -19.61 6.62 -3.63
C ASP A 18 -19.75 7.97 -4.34
N THR A 19 -19.93 7.92 -5.66
CA THR A 19 -20.25 9.08 -6.50
C THR A 19 -21.33 8.72 -7.50
N SER A 20 -21.92 9.73 -8.17
CA SER A 20 -22.90 9.49 -9.25
C SER A 20 -22.32 8.71 -10.44
N ASN A 21 -20.99 8.67 -10.58
CA ASN A 21 -20.30 8.00 -11.67
C ASN A 21 -19.70 6.63 -11.25
N GLY A 22 -19.99 6.19 -10.03
CA GLY A 22 -19.45 4.95 -9.44
C GLY A 22 -18.55 5.19 -8.24
N ILE A 23 -17.92 4.12 -7.75
CA ILE A 23 -16.99 4.18 -6.62
C ILE A 23 -15.65 4.77 -7.06
N GLU A 24 -15.14 5.71 -6.27
CA GLU A 24 -13.78 6.23 -6.41
C GLU A 24 -12.94 5.81 -5.20
N VAL A 25 -11.64 5.60 -5.41
CA VAL A 25 -10.70 5.18 -4.37
C VAL A 25 -9.48 6.09 -4.32
N LEU A 26 -8.96 6.32 -3.11
CA LEU A 26 -7.72 7.06 -2.92
C LEU A 26 -6.50 6.20 -3.30
N MET A 27 -5.67 6.71 -4.21
CA MET A 27 -4.36 6.13 -4.54
C MET A 27 -3.24 7.14 -4.33
N LEU A 28 -2.07 6.63 -3.97
CA LEU A 28 -0.84 7.38 -3.78
C LEU A 28 0.16 7.04 -4.88
N ARG A 29 0.90 8.03 -5.38
CA ARG A 29 2.03 7.79 -6.30
C ARG A 29 3.32 7.70 -5.49
N ARG A 30 3.95 6.53 -5.42
CA ARG A 30 5.22 6.40 -4.68
C ARG A 30 6.30 7.27 -5.30
N ASN A 31 7.08 7.93 -4.44
CA ASN A 31 8.27 8.67 -4.84
C ASN A 31 9.17 7.79 -5.73
N SER A 32 9.69 8.32 -6.83
CA SER A 32 10.47 7.53 -7.79
C SER A 32 11.83 7.06 -7.26
N LYS A 33 12.31 7.62 -6.14
CA LYS A 33 13.63 7.30 -5.57
C LYS A 33 13.65 6.13 -4.58
N ILE A 34 12.52 5.50 -4.31
CA ILE A 34 12.41 4.36 -3.37
C ILE A 34 12.12 3.05 -4.10
N TYR A 35 12.31 1.91 -3.42
CA TYR A 35 11.97 0.58 -3.94
C TYR A 35 10.49 0.58 -4.40
N PHE A 36 10.18 0.06 -5.59
CA PHE A 36 8.87 0.18 -6.26
C PHE A 36 8.40 1.62 -6.54
N GLY A 37 9.33 2.56 -6.72
CA GLY A 37 9.03 3.96 -7.00
C GLY A 37 8.27 4.16 -8.31
N GLY A 38 7.44 5.20 -8.36
CA GLY A 38 6.66 5.57 -9.54
C GLY A 38 5.33 4.82 -9.72
N MET A 39 5.09 3.75 -8.96
CA MET A 39 3.82 3.02 -8.98
C MET A 39 2.70 3.75 -8.23
N TRP A 40 1.47 3.54 -8.69
CA TRP A 40 0.27 3.87 -7.93
C TRP A 40 -0.02 2.75 -6.94
N VAL A 41 -0.25 3.11 -5.69
CA VAL A 41 -0.48 2.17 -4.59
C VAL A 41 -1.64 2.65 -3.72
N PHE A 42 -2.27 1.73 -3.01
CA PHE A 42 -3.16 2.09 -1.91
C PHE A 42 -2.36 2.52 -0.68
N PRO A 43 -2.91 3.38 0.19
CA PRO A 43 -2.32 3.66 1.50
C PRO A 43 -2.12 2.38 2.30
N GLY A 44 -0.95 2.22 2.92
CA GLY A 44 -0.61 1.02 3.68
C GLY A 44 0.87 0.97 4.04
N GLY A 45 1.23 -0.02 4.84
CA GLY A 45 2.59 -0.16 5.36
C GLY A 45 2.77 -1.41 6.21
N LYS A 46 4.00 -1.59 6.67
CA LYS A 46 4.37 -2.58 7.68
C LYS A 46 3.66 -2.24 9.00
N ILE A 47 3.22 -3.27 9.73
CA ILE A 47 2.71 -3.14 11.09
C ILE A 47 3.86 -2.80 12.05
N ASP A 48 3.67 -1.79 12.89
CA ASP A 48 4.57 -1.44 13.99
C ASP A 48 4.13 -2.03 15.34
N GLU A 49 4.99 -1.95 16.37
CA GLU A 49 4.72 -2.57 17.68
C GLU A 49 3.55 -1.94 18.44
N THR A 50 3.09 -0.77 18.01
CA THR A 50 2.05 0.03 18.68
C THR A 50 0.71 0.05 17.93
N ASP A 51 0.66 -0.52 16.73
CA ASP A 51 -0.55 -0.80 15.96
C ASP A 51 -1.40 -1.91 16.61
#